data_AF-A0A662M6S8-F1
#
_entry.id   AF-A0A662M6S8-F1
#
_cell.length_a   1.000
_cell.length_b   1.000
_cell.length_c   1.000
_cell.angle_alpha   90.00
_cell.angle_beta   90.00
_cell.angle_gamma   90.00
#
_symmetry.space_group_name_H-M   'P 1'
#
loop_
_entity.id
_entity.type
_entity.pdbx_description
1 polymer ?
#
loop_
_entity_poly.entity_id
_entity_poly.type
_entity_poly.pdbx_seq_one_letter_code
_entity_poly.pdbx_strand_id
1 'polypeptide(L)'
;MTLLEHLVRDPIIVKDEIKSGFDITRRIILSNGRPIIFENFNGKKVISNIYSNRKFFMEYFNLSSIKELFNFIINATRSKMEVISTKTKVWRTKLSSVEEIPFFKYFPEDGGPYVTSSIIIAKKGKVTNLSYHRMMYLGDERFVIRLVPRHLYRMWRESIEHGEELRVAIVIGVMPEVALSGAISIEYGKSELEVASFMHYTRYGKPLEV
;
A
#
# COMPACT_ATOMS: atom_id res chain seq x y z
N MET A 1 2.83 -13.70 12.80
CA MET A 1 3.75 -12.61 12.42
C MET A 1 3.25 -12.01 11.12
N THR A 2 2.77 -10.76 11.14
CA THR A 2 2.40 -10.06 9.89
C THR A 2 3.66 -9.81 9.05
N LEU A 3 3.53 -9.72 7.72
CA LEU A 3 4.67 -9.58 6.81
C LEU A 3 5.56 -8.39 7.18
N LEU A 4 5.00 -7.30 7.73
CA LEU A 4 5.72 -6.05 7.95
C LEU A 4 6.18 -5.82 9.41
N GLU A 5 5.74 -6.64 10.37
CA GLU A 5 6.13 -6.49 11.78
C GLU A 5 7.65 -6.45 11.97
N HIS A 6 8.38 -7.27 11.23
CA HIS A 6 9.84 -7.36 11.32
C HIS A 6 10.57 -6.11 10.82
N LEU A 7 9.88 -5.23 10.07
CA LEU A 7 10.44 -3.98 9.54
C LEU A 7 10.31 -2.82 10.53
N VAL A 8 9.46 -2.97 11.54
CA VAL A 8 9.09 -1.88 12.44
C VAL A 8 10.01 -1.88 13.66
N ARG A 9 10.65 -0.74 13.92
CA ARG A 9 11.51 -0.53 15.10
C ARG A 9 10.74 0.17 16.20
N ASP A 10 10.88 -0.34 17.42
CA ASP A 10 10.30 0.22 18.64
C ASP A 10 8.80 0.64 18.51
N PRO A 11 7.91 -0.27 18.10
CA PRO A 11 6.49 0.04 17.99
C PRO A 11 5.83 0.26 19.36
N ILE A 12 4.79 1.08 19.40
CA ILE A 12 3.83 1.06 20.51
C ILE A 12 3.00 -0.23 20.38
N ILE A 13 3.01 -1.07 21.41
CA ILE A 13 2.21 -2.30 21.46
C ILE A 13 0.97 -2.04 22.33
N VAL A 14 -0.21 -2.22 21.75
CA VAL A 14 -1.50 -2.15 22.45
C VAL A 14 -2.07 -3.56 22.55
N LYS A 15 -2.14 -4.07 23.79
CA LYS A 15 -2.56 -5.45 24.09
C LYS A 15 -4.05 -5.58 24.40
N ASP A 16 -4.66 -4.50 24.90
CA ASP A 16 -6.07 -4.48 25.26
C ASP A 16 -6.95 -4.75 24.04
N GLU A 17 -8.10 -5.39 24.26
CA GLU A 17 -9.11 -5.56 23.22
C GLU A 17 -9.71 -4.20 22.84
N ILE A 18 -9.70 -3.89 21.55
CA ILE A 18 -10.34 -2.70 21.00
C ILE A 18 -11.45 -3.13 20.04
N LYS A 19 -12.67 -2.61 20.26
CA LYS A 19 -13.83 -2.85 19.38
C LYS A 19 -14.20 -1.62 18.54
N SER A 20 -13.92 -0.43 19.07
CA SER A 20 -14.31 0.84 18.44
C SER A 20 -13.29 1.32 17.42
N GLY A 21 -13.76 1.59 16.19
CA GLY A 21 -12.98 2.26 15.14
C GLY A 21 -12.49 3.66 15.52
N PHE A 22 -13.21 4.36 16.41
CA PHE A 22 -12.82 5.69 16.87
C PHE A 22 -11.72 5.64 17.93
N ASP A 23 -11.72 4.64 18.82
CA ASP A 23 -10.65 4.48 19.80
C ASP A 23 -9.33 4.08 19.13
N ILE A 24 -9.36 3.10 18.20
CA ILE A 24 -8.16 2.74 17.43
C ILE A 24 -7.63 3.95 16.65
N THR A 25 -8.51 4.75 16.02
CA THR A 25 -8.13 5.97 15.31
C THR A 25 -7.49 7.00 16.23
N ARG A 26 -8.09 7.26 17.41
CA ARG A 26 -7.54 8.18 18.41
C ARG A 26 -6.14 7.76 18.85
N ARG A 27 -5.92 6.46 19.10
CA ARG A 27 -4.60 5.93 19.48
C ARG A 27 -3.58 6.05 18.35
N ILE A 28 -3.99 5.83 17.10
CA ILE A 28 -3.14 6.06 15.92
C ILE A 28 -2.72 7.55 15.85
N ILE A 29 -3.63 8.49 16.08
CA ILE A 29 -3.32 9.93 16.09
C ILE A 29 -2.35 10.26 17.23
N LEU A 30 -2.65 9.80 18.45
CA LEU A 30 -1.83 10.06 19.64
C LEU A 30 -0.45 9.40 19.58
N SER A 31 -0.26 8.37 18.75
CA SER A 31 1.07 7.79 18.50
C SER A 31 2.03 8.75 17.77
N ASN A 32 1.53 9.86 17.24
CA ASN A 32 2.31 10.93 16.59
C ASN A 32 3.30 10.39 15.54
N GLY A 33 2.81 9.49 14.69
CA GLY A 33 3.60 8.87 13.63
C GLY A 33 4.52 7.74 14.09
N ARG A 34 4.62 7.42 15.39
CA ARG A 34 5.29 6.20 15.82
C ARG A 34 4.49 4.99 15.35
N PRO A 35 5.15 3.94 14.80
CA PRO A 35 4.46 2.71 14.46
C PRO A 35 3.71 2.15 15.66
N ILE A 36 2.48 1.70 15.45
CA ILE A 36 1.61 1.20 16.50
C ILE A 36 0.98 -0.12 16.06
N ILE A 37 1.02 -1.11 16.94
CA ILE A 37 0.51 -2.46 16.73
C ILE A 37 -0.58 -2.72 17.75
N PHE A 38 -1.75 -3.05 17.26
CA PHE A 38 -2.90 -3.51 18.04
C PHE A 38 -2.94 -5.03 17.95
N GLU A 39 -2.72 -5.72 19.08
CA GLU A 39 -2.72 -7.18 19.11
C GLU A 39 -4.13 -7.75 18.96
N ASN A 40 -5.15 -7.01 19.40
CA ASN A 40 -6.54 -7.42 19.32
C ASN A 40 -7.48 -6.23 18.99
N PHE A 41 -7.73 -6.02 17.71
CA PHE A 41 -8.81 -5.18 17.21
C PHE A 41 -9.88 -6.06 16.55
N ASN A 42 -11.04 -6.21 17.20
CA ASN A 42 -12.11 -7.13 16.79
C ASN A 42 -11.58 -8.56 16.46
N GLY A 43 -10.70 -9.09 17.32
CA GLY A 43 -10.11 -10.42 17.14
C GLY A 43 -9.00 -10.50 16.09
N LYS A 44 -8.59 -9.37 15.50
CA LYS A 44 -7.57 -9.31 14.45
C LYS A 44 -6.40 -8.42 14.88
N LYS A 45 -5.20 -8.76 14.41
CA LYS A 45 -4.01 -7.92 14.60
C LYS A 45 -3.98 -6.81 13.55
N VAL A 46 -3.79 -5.57 13.98
CA VAL A 46 -3.73 -4.39 13.09
C VAL A 46 -2.45 -3.61 13.35
N ILE A 47 -1.83 -3.11 12.30
CA ILE A 47 -0.64 -2.26 12.38
C ILE A 47 -0.87 -0.97 11.61
N SER A 48 -0.39 0.15 12.15
CA SER A 48 -0.49 1.46 11.54
C SER A 48 0.83 2.23 11.66
N ASN A 49 0.94 3.35 10.93
CA ASN A 49 2.08 4.26 10.93
C ASN A 49 3.44 3.61 10.56
N ILE A 50 3.44 2.60 9.69
CA ILE A 50 4.68 1.96 9.21
C ILE A 50 5.52 2.95 8.38
N TYR A 51 4.88 3.66 7.43
CA TYR A 51 5.54 4.57 6.49
C TYR A 51 5.34 6.05 6.83
N SER A 52 5.12 6.37 8.10
CA SER A 52 4.79 7.71 8.59
C SER A 52 5.97 8.70 8.54
N ASN A 53 7.21 8.22 8.43
CA ASN A 53 8.41 9.05 8.52
C ASN A 53 9.43 8.68 7.42
N ARG A 54 10.02 9.70 6.79
CA ARG A 54 11.12 9.54 5.82
C ARG A 54 12.32 8.80 6.41
N LYS A 55 12.58 8.94 7.71
CA LYS A 55 13.63 8.22 8.43
C LYS A 55 13.49 6.71 8.27
N PHE A 56 12.27 6.18 8.22
CA PHE A 56 12.03 4.75 7.96
C PHE A 56 12.64 4.33 6.62
N PHE A 57 12.36 5.06 5.54
CA PHE A 57 12.89 4.75 4.22
C PHE A 57 14.42 4.95 4.13
N MET A 58 14.95 5.98 4.81
CA MET A 58 16.40 6.17 4.89
C MET A 58 17.08 4.98 5.56
N GLU A 59 16.59 4.53 6.72
CA GLU A 59 17.13 3.34 7.39
C GLU A 59 16.93 2.07 6.56
N TYR A 60 15.77 1.92 5.93
CA TYR A 60 15.47 0.75 5.11
C TYR A 60 16.35 0.66 3.85
N PHE A 61 16.72 1.78 3.24
CA PHE A 61 17.60 1.80 2.06
C PHE A 61 19.07 2.09 2.41
N ASN A 62 19.44 2.10 3.69
CA ASN A 62 20.79 2.45 4.18
C ASN A 62 21.31 3.80 3.64
N LEU A 63 20.43 4.82 3.61
CA LEU A 63 20.74 6.17 3.15
C LEU A 63 21.02 7.09 4.34
N SER A 64 22.04 7.94 4.20
CA SER A 64 22.54 8.77 5.30
C SER A 64 21.85 10.14 5.41
N SER A 65 21.15 10.57 4.35
CA SER A 65 20.53 11.89 4.31
C SER A 65 19.20 11.92 3.52
N ILE A 66 18.38 12.94 3.80
CA ILE A 66 17.16 13.21 3.03
C ILE A 66 17.50 13.49 1.56
N LYS A 67 18.63 14.16 1.30
CA LYS A 67 19.13 14.42 -0.06
C LYS A 67 19.41 13.11 -0.80
N GLU A 68 20.04 12.15 -0.16
CA GLU A 68 20.24 10.81 -0.73
C GLU A 68 18.92 10.09 -1.00
N LEU A 69 17.93 10.18 -0.10
CA LEU A 69 16.60 9.61 -0.34
C LEU A 69 15.94 10.19 -1.61
N PHE A 70 15.96 11.51 -1.78
CA PHE A 70 15.40 12.13 -2.99
C PHE A 70 16.19 11.75 -4.24
N ASN A 71 17.53 11.75 -4.20
CA ASN A 71 18.36 11.33 -5.32
C ASN A 71 18.11 9.87 -5.69
N PHE A 72 17.95 8.99 -4.69
CA PHE A 72 17.62 7.58 -4.88
C PHE A 72 16.27 7.41 -5.57
N ILE A 73 15.23 8.13 -5.12
CA ILE A 73 13.91 8.11 -5.76
C ILE A 73 14.01 8.61 -7.21
N ILE A 74 14.66 9.75 -7.46
CA ILE A 74 14.83 10.31 -8.81
C ILE A 74 15.55 9.30 -9.72
N ASN A 75 16.64 8.69 -9.24
CA ASN A 75 17.36 7.67 -9.99
C ASN A 75 16.46 6.47 -10.30
N ALA A 76 15.73 5.96 -9.32
CA ALA A 76 14.77 4.88 -9.51
C ALA A 76 13.70 5.23 -10.58
N THR A 77 13.20 6.48 -10.61
CA THR A 77 12.25 6.92 -11.64
C THR A 77 12.84 7.07 -13.03
N ARG A 78 14.17 7.08 -13.18
CA ARG A 78 14.88 7.15 -14.47
C ARG A 78 15.38 5.78 -14.94
N SER A 79 15.64 4.89 -14.01
CA SER A 79 16.09 3.52 -14.27
C SER A 79 15.03 2.66 -14.95
N LYS A 80 15.48 1.64 -15.67
CA LYS A 80 14.65 0.51 -16.10
C LYS A 80 15.14 -0.73 -15.35
N MET A 81 14.24 -1.41 -14.66
CA MET A 81 14.53 -2.67 -13.98
C MET A 81 13.39 -3.62 -14.28
N GLU A 82 13.72 -4.86 -14.67
CA GLU A 82 12.69 -5.85 -14.95
C GLU A 82 11.92 -6.21 -13.68
N VAL A 83 10.70 -6.70 -13.86
CA VAL A 83 9.91 -7.29 -12.79
C VAL A 83 9.77 -8.77 -13.11
N ILE A 84 10.17 -9.64 -12.20
CA ILE A 84 10.13 -11.08 -12.42
C ILE A 84 8.72 -11.56 -12.10
N SER A 85 8.02 -12.09 -13.11
CA SER A 85 6.74 -12.76 -12.86
C SER A 85 7.00 -14.14 -12.28
N THR A 86 6.44 -14.43 -11.11
CA THR A 86 6.58 -15.73 -10.46
C THR A 86 5.25 -16.47 -10.41
N LYS A 87 5.31 -17.81 -10.51
CA LYS A 87 4.14 -18.68 -10.28
C LYS A 87 3.97 -19.05 -8.81
N THR A 88 4.91 -18.63 -7.95
CA THR A 88 4.89 -18.93 -6.53
C THR A 88 3.67 -18.28 -5.90
N LYS A 89 2.69 -19.09 -5.52
CA LYS A 89 1.55 -18.64 -4.71
C LYS A 89 2.06 -18.38 -3.29
N VAL A 90 2.27 -17.11 -2.95
CA VAL A 90 2.68 -16.70 -1.60
C VAL A 90 1.46 -16.60 -0.64
N TRP A 91 0.25 -16.86 -1.13
CA TRP A 91 -0.98 -16.84 -0.33
C TRP A 91 -0.92 -17.89 0.78
N ARG A 92 -0.76 -17.45 2.03
CA ARG A 92 -0.80 -18.33 3.20
C ARG A 92 -2.22 -18.74 3.57
N THR A 93 -3.20 -17.88 3.27
CA THR A 93 -4.60 -18.06 3.61
C THR A 93 -5.46 -17.37 2.56
N LYS A 94 -6.52 -18.05 2.12
CA LYS A 94 -7.60 -17.43 1.34
C LYS A 94 -8.74 -17.10 2.31
N LEU A 95 -9.13 -15.83 2.35
CA LEU A 95 -10.30 -15.41 3.12
C LEU A 95 -11.58 -15.89 2.40
N SER A 96 -12.61 -16.19 3.18
CA SER A 96 -13.92 -16.59 2.71
C SER A 96 -14.75 -15.39 2.23
N SER A 97 -14.54 -14.21 2.83
CA SER A 97 -15.05 -12.94 2.34
C SER A 97 -14.16 -11.77 2.77
N VAL A 98 -14.37 -10.61 2.16
CA VAL A 98 -13.56 -9.40 2.42
C VAL A 98 -13.83 -8.82 3.82
N GLU A 99 -14.99 -9.10 4.41
CA GLU A 99 -15.42 -8.67 5.75
C GLU A 99 -14.59 -9.27 6.88
N GLU A 100 -13.80 -10.31 6.60
CA GLU A 100 -12.82 -10.81 7.56
C GLU A 100 -11.66 -9.83 7.81
N ILE A 101 -11.48 -8.85 6.91
CA ILE A 101 -10.52 -7.77 7.10
C ILE A 101 -11.19 -6.69 7.96
N PRO A 102 -10.53 -6.23 9.04
CA PRO A 102 -11.15 -5.34 10.01
C PRO A 102 -11.16 -3.89 9.50
N PHE A 103 -11.96 -3.59 8.47
CA PHE A 103 -12.21 -2.23 8.03
C PHE A 103 -13.10 -1.53 9.05
N PHE A 104 -12.87 -0.24 9.28
CA PHE A 104 -13.66 0.54 10.22
C PHE A 104 -13.80 1.98 9.74
N LYS A 105 -14.76 2.66 10.36
CA LYS A 105 -14.97 4.09 10.21
C LYS A 105 -13.93 4.83 11.07
N TYR A 106 -13.15 5.72 10.48
CA TYR A 106 -12.08 6.42 11.20
C TYR A 106 -12.64 7.62 11.97
N PHE A 107 -13.59 8.35 11.38
CA PHE A 107 -14.20 9.55 11.97
C PHE A 107 -15.73 9.50 11.94
N PRO A 108 -16.44 10.14 12.89
CA PRO A 108 -17.91 10.10 12.96
C PRO A 108 -18.64 10.55 11.69
N GLU A 109 -18.02 11.38 10.86
CA GLU A 109 -18.60 11.94 9.64
C GLU A 109 -18.26 11.13 8.36
N ASP A 110 -17.38 10.11 8.45
CA ASP A 110 -17.06 9.26 7.30
C ASP A 110 -18.32 8.55 6.77
N GLY A 111 -18.45 8.38 5.45
CA GLY A 111 -19.62 7.73 4.85
C GLY A 111 -19.78 6.23 5.20
N GLY A 112 -18.71 5.59 5.68
CA GLY A 112 -18.69 4.16 6.02
C GLY A 112 -17.27 3.69 6.41
N PRO A 113 -17.06 2.37 6.56
CA PRO A 113 -15.73 1.81 6.78
C PRO A 113 -14.79 2.07 5.60
N TYR A 114 -13.52 2.37 5.87
CA TYR A 114 -12.54 2.66 4.83
C TYR A 114 -11.33 1.72 4.84
N VAL A 115 -10.82 1.45 3.65
CA VAL A 115 -9.42 1.06 3.41
C VAL A 115 -8.65 2.33 3.06
N THR A 116 -7.64 2.68 3.86
CA THR A 116 -6.92 3.96 3.70
C THR A 116 -5.51 3.79 3.10
N SER A 117 -4.91 2.62 3.22
CA SER A 117 -3.54 2.32 2.80
C SER A 117 -3.47 1.30 1.65
N SER A 118 -4.54 1.17 0.87
CA SER A 118 -4.58 0.30 -0.30
C SER A 118 -3.85 0.91 -1.49
N ILE A 119 -3.03 0.09 -2.14
CA ILE A 119 -2.51 0.35 -3.47
C ILE A 119 -3.37 -0.43 -4.47
N ILE A 120 -3.88 0.27 -5.46
CA ILE A 120 -4.58 -0.34 -6.60
C ILE A 120 -3.54 -0.55 -7.69
N ILE A 121 -3.40 -1.80 -8.13
CA ILE A 121 -2.57 -2.19 -9.26
C ILE A 121 -3.50 -2.44 -10.45
N ALA A 122 -3.35 -1.66 -11.51
CA ALA A 122 -4.07 -1.84 -12.76
C ALA A 122 -3.09 -2.21 -13.88
N LYS A 123 -3.50 -3.11 -14.77
CA LYS A 123 -2.72 -3.47 -15.97
C LYS A 123 -3.60 -3.45 -17.22
N LYS A 124 -3.18 -2.68 -18.22
CA LYS A 124 -3.83 -2.62 -19.54
C LYS A 124 -2.76 -2.63 -20.63
N GLY A 125 -2.76 -3.65 -21.48
CA GLY A 125 -1.70 -3.88 -22.45
C GLY A 125 -0.31 -3.97 -21.78
N LYS A 126 0.60 -3.07 -22.17
CA LYS A 126 1.95 -2.96 -21.59
C LYS A 126 2.04 -2.02 -20.39
N VAL A 127 0.98 -1.26 -20.10
CA VAL A 127 0.98 -0.27 -19.01
C VAL A 127 0.53 -0.95 -17.72
N THR A 128 1.35 -0.80 -16.67
CA THR A 128 1.00 -1.18 -15.30
C THR A 128 1.05 0.08 -14.46
N ASN A 129 0.01 0.35 -13.67
CA ASN A 129 -0.06 1.48 -12.77
C ASN A 129 -0.28 1.03 -11.33
N LEU A 130 0.40 1.69 -10.40
CA LEU A 130 0.23 1.53 -8.95
C LEU A 130 -0.07 2.89 -8.35
N SER A 131 -1.17 2.98 -7.62
CA SER A 131 -1.55 4.23 -6.96
C SER A 131 -2.31 3.98 -5.67
N TYR A 132 -2.10 4.85 -4.69
CA TYR A 132 -2.90 4.84 -3.47
C TYR A 132 -4.30 5.38 -3.72
N HIS A 133 -5.30 4.64 -3.25
CA HIS A 133 -6.68 5.09 -3.23
C HIS A 133 -7.33 4.67 -1.91
N ARG A 134 -7.98 5.63 -1.25
CA ARG A 134 -8.93 5.29 -0.19
C ARG A 134 -10.18 4.68 -0.81
N MET A 135 -10.69 3.63 -0.18
CA MET A 135 -11.85 2.89 -0.67
C MET A 135 -12.87 2.76 0.46
N MET A 136 -14.11 3.19 0.21
CA MET A 136 -15.19 3.03 1.18
C MET A 136 -15.89 1.70 0.92
N TYR A 137 -16.07 0.89 1.96
CA TYR A 137 -16.82 -0.35 1.88
C TYR A 137 -18.33 -0.06 1.81
N LEU A 138 -19.03 -0.68 0.86
CA LEU A 138 -20.47 -0.50 0.64
C LEU A 138 -21.32 -1.71 1.07
N GLY A 139 -20.69 -2.81 1.52
CA GLY A 139 -21.37 -4.09 1.69
C GLY A 139 -21.26 -4.98 0.45
N ASP A 140 -21.57 -6.28 0.61
CA ASP A 140 -21.61 -7.29 -0.45
C ASP A 140 -20.33 -7.34 -1.32
N GLU A 141 -19.15 -7.29 -0.68
CA GLU A 141 -17.85 -7.26 -1.37
C GLU A 141 -17.64 -6.05 -2.30
N ARG A 142 -18.47 -5.00 -2.19
CA ARG A 142 -18.36 -3.79 -3.03
C ARG A 142 -17.65 -2.65 -2.32
N PHE A 143 -16.87 -1.91 -3.09
CA PHE A 143 -16.20 -0.70 -2.65
C PHE A 143 -16.44 0.44 -3.62
N VAL A 144 -16.43 1.67 -3.12
CA VAL A 144 -16.38 2.88 -3.94
C VAL A 144 -15.07 3.62 -3.72
N ILE A 145 -14.50 4.11 -4.82
CA ILE A 145 -13.25 4.86 -4.83
C ILE A 145 -13.45 6.19 -5.54
N ARG A 146 -12.71 7.20 -5.12
CA ARG A 146 -12.58 8.45 -5.87
C ARG A 146 -11.41 8.32 -6.84
N LEU A 147 -11.71 8.35 -8.13
CA LEU A 147 -10.70 8.48 -9.18
C LEU A 147 -10.49 9.95 -9.51
N VAL A 148 -9.24 10.40 -9.43
CA VAL A 148 -8.82 11.74 -9.89
C VAL A 148 -8.17 11.63 -11.27
N PRO A 149 -8.17 12.68 -12.12
CA PRO A 149 -7.59 12.66 -13.46
C PRO A 149 -6.07 12.39 -13.51
N ARG A 150 -5.70 11.12 -13.34
CA ARG A 150 -4.34 10.54 -13.30
C ARG A 150 -4.34 9.21 -14.05
N HIS A 151 -3.26 8.44 -13.93
CA HIS A 151 -3.05 7.19 -14.68
C HIS A 151 -4.20 6.19 -14.53
N LEU A 152 -4.61 5.85 -13.30
CA LEU A 152 -5.73 4.91 -13.09
C LEU A 152 -7.05 5.41 -13.70
N TYR A 153 -7.36 6.71 -13.58
CA TYR A 153 -8.54 7.30 -14.21
C TYR A 153 -8.47 7.19 -15.74
N ARG A 154 -7.31 7.49 -16.33
CA ARG A 154 -7.09 7.34 -17.77
C ARG A 154 -7.32 5.89 -18.22
N MET A 155 -6.72 4.92 -17.53
CA MET A 155 -6.89 3.50 -17.84
C MET A 155 -8.35 3.04 -17.70
N TRP A 156 -9.06 3.56 -16.70
CA TRP A 156 -10.48 3.28 -16.49
C TRP A 156 -11.33 3.87 -17.63
N ARG A 157 -11.12 5.15 -17.95
CA ARG A 157 -11.80 5.84 -19.06
C ARG A 157 -11.62 5.13 -20.40
N GLU A 158 -10.37 4.81 -20.73
CA GLU A 158 -10.03 4.06 -21.94
C GLU A 158 -10.74 2.70 -21.97
N SER A 159 -10.85 2.00 -20.83
CA SER A 159 -11.55 0.70 -20.79
C SER A 159 -13.06 0.85 -21.02
N ILE A 160 -13.69 1.81 -20.36
CA ILE A 160 -15.13 2.09 -20.55
C ILE A 160 -15.44 2.50 -22.00
N GLU A 161 -14.57 3.30 -22.62
CA GLU A 161 -14.73 3.71 -24.03
C GLU A 161 -14.68 2.53 -25.01
N HIS A 162 -14.06 1.42 -24.63
CA HIS A 162 -14.03 0.17 -25.40
C HIS A 162 -15.10 -0.85 -24.95
N GLY A 163 -16.00 -0.48 -24.03
CA GLY A 163 -16.99 -1.41 -23.48
C GLY A 163 -16.39 -2.49 -22.58
N GLU A 164 -15.21 -2.23 -21.99
CA GLU A 164 -14.48 -3.17 -21.14
C GLU A 164 -14.47 -2.71 -19.67
N GLU A 165 -14.38 -3.68 -18.76
CA GLU A 165 -14.06 -3.42 -17.35
C GLU A 165 -12.54 -3.37 -17.14
N LEU A 166 -12.08 -2.40 -16.33
CA LEU A 166 -10.69 -2.37 -15.90
C LEU A 166 -10.46 -3.33 -14.73
N ARG A 167 -9.77 -4.44 -14.98
CA ARG A 167 -9.34 -5.36 -13.93
C ARG A 167 -8.23 -4.74 -13.08
N VAL A 168 -8.37 -4.84 -11.77
CA VAL A 168 -7.40 -4.34 -10.81
C VAL A 168 -7.12 -5.36 -9.71
N ALA A 169 -5.96 -5.27 -9.08
CA ALA A 169 -5.65 -5.92 -7.82
C ALA A 169 -5.54 -4.86 -6.73
N ILE A 170 -6.13 -5.13 -5.57
CA ILE A 170 -5.99 -4.28 -4.39
C ILE A 170 -5.01 -4.98 -3.46
N VAL A 171 -3.92 -4.29 -3.12
CA VAL A 171 -2.90 -4.82 -2.22
C VAL A 171 -2.76 -3.92 -0.99
N ILE A 172 -2.67 -4.55 0.18
CA ILE A 172 -2.55 -3.91 1.49
C ILE A 172 -1.37 -4.56 2.21
N GLY A 173 -0.52 -3.75 2.86
CA GLY A 173 0.64 -4.27 3.59
C GLY A 173 1.76 -4.79 2.68
N VAL A 174 2.12 -3.99 1.67
CA VAL A 174 3.21 -4.29 0.72
C VAL A 174 4.59 -3.97 1.29
N MET A 175 5.67 -4.42 0.65
CA MET A 175 7.04 -4.05 1.03
C MET A 175 7.33 -2.55 0.80
N PRO A 176 8.30 -1.93 1.51
CA PRO A 176 8.59 -0.50 1.43
C PRO A 176 8.86 0.05 0.02
N GLU A 177 9.55 -0.71 -0.83
CA GLU A 177 9.81 -0.33 -2.23
C GLU A 177 8.53 -0.19 -3.05
N VAL A 178 7.57 -1.09 -2.88
CA VAL A 178 6.25 -1.03 -3.54
C VAL A 178 5.45 0.13 -2.94
N ALA A 179 5.45 0.26 -1.61
CA ALA A 179 4.77 1.33 -0.91
C ALA A 179 5.25 2.72 -1.35
N LEU A 180 6.57 2.91 -1.51
CA LEU A 180 7.16 4.16 -1.95
C LEU A 180 6.90 4.42 -3.44
N SER A 181 7.04 3.39 -4.29
CA SER A 181 6.79 3.50 -5.74
C SER A 181 5.35 3.89 -6.07
N GLY A 182 4.35 3.35 -5.35
CA GLY A 182 2.94 3.71 -5.55
C GLY A 182 2.58 5.11 -5.05
N ALA A 183 3.47 5.75 -4.27
CA ALA A 183 3.29 7.09 -3.72
C ALA A 183 3.96 8.19 -4.57
N ILE A 184 4.72 7.83 -5.60
CA ILE A 184 5.40 8.80 -6.48
C ILE A 184 4.66 8.95 -7.80
N SER A 185 4.84 10.11 -8.43
CA SER A 185 4.28 10.38 -9.75
C SER A 185 5.35 10.21 -10.81
N ILE A 186 5.11 9.30 -11.75
CA ILE A 186 5.97 9.07 -12.91
C ILE A 186 5.21 9.39 -14.20
N GLU A 187 5.89 9.32 -15.34
CA GLU A 187 5.27 9.52 -16.65
C GLU A 187 4.33 8.36 -17.02
N TYR A 188 3.24 8.64 -17.74
CA TYR A 188 2.32 7.60 -18.19
C TYR A 188 3.02 6.62 -19.14
N GLY A 189 2.74 5.33 -18.97
CA GLY A 189 3.38 4.27 -19.75
C GLY A 189 4.62 3.68 -19.09
N LYS A 190 5.20 4.36 -18.10
CA LYS A 190 6.18 3.76 -17.18
C LYS A 190 5.45 3.08 -16.02
N SER A 191 5.99 1.94 -15.58
CA SER A 191 5.41 1.16 -14.48
C SER A 191 6.06 1.49 -13.14
N GLU A 192 5.26 1.77 -12.12
CA GLU A 192 5.76 1.93 -10.76
C GLU A 192 6.38 0.62 -10.22
N LEU A 193 6.01 -0.57 -10.74
CA LEU A 193 6.68 -1.82 -10.37
C LEU A 193 8.14 -1.87 -10.85
N GLU A 194 8.48 -1.24 -11.97
CA GLU A 194 9.88 -1.16 -12.42
C GLU A 194 10.69 -0.28 -11.46
N VAL A 195 10.09 0.80 -10.96
CA VAL A 195 10.68 1.65 -9.93
C VAL A 195 10.87 0.86 -8.63
N ALA A 196 9.83 0.14 -8.19
CA ALA A 196 9.91 -0.73 -7.02
C ALA A 196 10.98 -1.81 -7.20
N SER A 197 11.10 -2.39 -8.40
CA SER A 197 12.10 -3.41 -8.70
C SER A 197 13.53 -2.88 -8.65
N PHE A 198 13.76 -1.66 -9.15
CA PHE A 198 15.07 -1.01 -8.99
C PHE A 198 15.42 -0.80 -7.50
N MET A 199 14.44 -0.36 -6.71
CA MET A 199 14.63 -0.17 -5.26
C MET A 199 14.88 -1.51 -4.55
N HIS A 200 14.14 -2.56 -4.92
CA HIS A 200 14.32 -3.92 -4.41
C HIS A 200 15.72 -4.45 -4.74
N TYR A 201 16.17 -4.28 -5.98
CA TYR A 201 17.48 -4.70 -6.44
C TYR A 201 18.62 -4.03 -5.66
N THR A 202 18.51 -2.73 -5.40
CA THR A 202 19.52 -1.99 -4.63
C THR A 202 19.70 -2.56 -3.23
N ARG A 203 18.62 -3.09 -2.63
CA ARG A 203 18.64 -3.66 -1.28
C ARG A 203 19.00 -5.14 -1.24
N TYR A 204 18.44 -5.93 -2.15
CA TYR A 204 18.47 -7.40 -2.09
C TYR A 204 19.33 -8.05 -3.17
N GLY A 205 19.88 -7.27 -4.11
CA GLY A 205 20.71 -7.77 -5.20
C GLY A 205 19.96 -8.57 -6.27
N LYS A 206 18.62 -8.54 -6.25
CA LYS A 206 17.76 -9.21 -7.23
C LYS A 206 16.53 -8.37 -7.60
N PRO A 207 15.94 -8.53 -8.79
CA PRO A 207 14.71 -7.83 -9.15
C PRO A 207 13.51 -8.22 -8.27
N LEU A 208 12.49 -7.37 -8.24
CA LEU A 208 11.24 -7.65 -7.54
C LEU A 208 10.48 -8.79 -8.24
N GLU A 209 10.03 -9.75 -7.44
CA GLU A 209 9.15 -10.83 -7.86
C GLU A 209 7.68 -10.46 -7.60
N VAL A 210 6.80 -10.67 -8.59
CA VAL A 210 5.35 -10.40 -8.51
C VAL A 210 4.48 -11.53 -9.04
#